data_AF-A0A2E9WSF0-F1
#
_entry.id   AF-A0A2E9WSF0-F1
#
_cell.length_a   1.000
_cell.length_b   1.000
_cell.length_c   1.000
_cell.angle_alpha   90.00
_cell.angle_beta   90.00
_cell.angle_gamma   90.00
#
_symmetry.space_group_name_H-M   'P 1'
#
loop_
_entity.id
_entity.type
_entity.pdbx_description
1 polymer ?
#
loop_
_entity_poly.entity_id
_entity_poly.type
_entity_poly.pdbx_seq_one_letter_code
_entity_poly.pdbx_strand_id
1 'polypeptide(L)'
;MAVNIPIWPGSSSFSEGSTPFGYYDTDLEFTSSADKTAGWCAKRLGYPIVDIELQDINFYACFEEAVTEYSSQVNQFNIRENLLSIKGQATGSNLSQKQMNANLGGLVTLAKDYGSEVGSGGSVTYYTGSFAAKKGQQIYDLQDVSNSGASLESGTAGVDKFEIKKMMHNAPPAMVRYFDPFVGTGLGSQQMMDTFGWGNYSPGVSFMMQPLYDDLLRVQAIEFNDKVRKSQYGFDIQNNRIRIFPKPERDYTVHFHYVLESERNNPIVANSVVSDYSNAKYDRIEYTHINHVGRRWVEKYTLALAKEMLGAVRAKFSSVPIPNSEITLDGADLRSEAASEKEILISELRENLEATSRKALLQAQQEESEAMEATLSRVPRAIYIG
;
A
#
# COMPACT_ATOMS: atom_id res chain seq x y z
N MET A 1 -27.62 59.44 6.43
CA MET A 1 -26.19 59.36 6.79
C MET A 1 -25.55 58.40 5.82
N ALA A 2 -24.72 58.88 4.90
CA ALA A 2 -23.92 57.99 4.07
C ALA A 2 -22.98 57.25 5.02
N VAL A 3 -23.20 55.95 5.21
CA VAL A 3 -22.29 55.09 5.96
C VAL A 3 -20.99 55.09 5.18
N ASN A 4 -19.93 55.67 5.74
CA ASN A 4 -18.60 55.65 5.14
C ASN A 4 -18.11 54.19 5.18
N ILE A 5 -18.28 53.48 4.06
CA ILE A 5 -17.76 52.13 3.90
C ILE A 5 -16.25 52.28 3.73
N PRO A 6 -15.42 51.76 4.65
CA PRO A 6 -13.98 51.87 4.53
C PRO A 6 -13.51 51.19 3.24
N ILE A 7 -12.92 51.97 2.34
CA ILE A 7 -12.24 51.51 1.12
C ILE A 7 -10.79 51.16 1.42
N TRP A 8 -10.10 50.50 0.49
CA TRP A 8 -8.68 50.16 0.63
C TRP A 8 -7.83 51.39 0.99
N PRO A 9 -7.16 51.43 2.16
CA PRO A 9 -6.47 52.62 2.65
C PRO A 9 -5.08 52.83 2.05
N GLY A 10 -4.66 51.98 1.10
CA GLY A 10 -3.36 52.06 0.42
C GLY A 10 -2.25 51.22 1.03
N SER A 11 -2.40 50.80 2.29
CA SER A 11 -1.52 49.89 3.01
C SER A 11 -2.31 49.06 4.00
N SER A 12 -1.86 47.85 4.28
CA SER A 12 -2.44 46.99 5.30
C SER A 12 -1.39 46.64 6.35
N SER A 13 -1.83 46.22 7.52
CA SER A 13 -0.97 45.73 8.59
C SER A 13 -1.59 44.46 9.13
N PHE A 14 -1.02 43.31 8.78
CA PHE A 14 -1.56 42.03 9.20
C PHE A 14 -1.42 41.84 10.73
N SER A 15 -2.45 41.28 11.35
CA SER A 15 -2.43 40.81 12.73
C SER A 15 -3.11 39.45 12.85
N GLU A 16 -2.67 38.63 13.80
CA GLU A 16 -3.31 37.34 14.10
C GLU A 16 -4.81 37.52 14.39
N GLY A 17 -5.65 36.66 13.82
CA GLY A 17 -7.11 36.76 13.86
C GLY A 17 -7.73 37.61 12.75
N SER A 18 -6.93 38.17 11.84
CA SER A 18 -7.41 38.90 10.67
C SER A 18 -7.86 37.99 9.52
N THR A 19 -7.57 36.69 9.57
CA THR A 19 -8.09 35.71 8.61
C THR A 19 -9.35 35.03 9.14
N PRO A 20 -10.28 34.59 8.26
CA PRO A 20 -11.51 33.92 8.70
C PRO A 20 -11.30 32.64 9.52
N PHE A 21 -10.31 31.82 9.15
CA PHE A 21 -10.10 30.51 9.77
C PHE A 21 -8.85 30.43 10.65
N GLY A 22 -7.93 31.38 10.56
CA GLY A 22 -6.72 31.41 11.39
C GLY A 22 -5.76 30.27 11.11
N TYR A 23 -5.83 29.63 9.93
CA TYR A 23 -5.06 28.42 9.64
C TYR A 23 -3.56 28.69 9.47
N TYR A 24 -3.21 29.89 9.02
CA TYR A 24 -1.83 30.29 8.71
C TYR A 24 -1.36 31.50 9.53
N ASP A 25 -2.14 31.95 10.51
CA ASP A 25 -1.84 33.17 11.27
C ASP A 25 -0.55 33.06 12.09
N THR A 26 -0.18 31.84 12.50
CA THR A 26 1.06 31.56 13.23
C THR A 26 2.29 31.43 12.32
N ASP A 27 2.12 31.46 10.99
CA ASP A 27 3.20 31.33 10.01
C ASP A 27 3.81 32.70 9.68
N LEU A 28 5.09 32.89 10.04
CA LEU A 28 5.83 34.15 9.82
C LEU A 28 6.00 34.51 8.33
N GLU A 29 6.12 33.53 7.45
CA GLU A 29 6.21 33.79 6.00
C GLU A 29 4.85 34.19 5.44
N PHE A 30 3.77 33.62 5.96
CA PHE A 30 2.41 33.99 5.58
C PHE A 30 2.10 35.43 5.99
N THR A 31 2.32 35.76 7.26
CA THR A 31 2.07 37.11 7.80
C THR A 31 2.89 38.19 7.08
N SER A 32 4.18 37.94 6.82
CA SER A 32 5.04 38.88 6.09
C SER A 32 4.73 39.00 4.59
N SER A 33 4.05 38.01 4.01
CA SER A 33 3.59 38.02 2.62
C SER A 33 2.18 38.59 2.47
N ALA A 34 1.34 38.49 3.49
CA ALA A 34 -0.06 38.92 3.45
C ALA A 34 -0.21 40.39 3.00
N ASP A 35 0.55 41.31 3.61
CA ASP A 35 0.51 42.73 3.25
C ASP A 35 1.04 43.02 1.85
N LYS A 36 2.07 42.27 1.41
CA LYS A 36 2.64 42.38 0.07
C LYS A 36 1.66 41.88 -0.99
N THR A 37 1.00 40.76 -0.73
CA THR A 37 0.00 40.16 -1.63
C THR A 37 -1.24 41.04 -1.71
N ALA A 38 -1.72 41.58 -0.60
CA ALA A 38 -2.84 42.53 -0.58
C ALA A 38 -2.50 43.79 -1.39
N GLY A 39 -1.33 44.39 -1.16
CA GLY A 39 -0.86 45.54 -1.93
C GLY A 39 -0.64 45.25 -3.42
N TRP A 40 -0.18 44.04 -3.77
CA TRP A 40 -0.02 43.60 -5.16
C TRP A 40 -1.38 43.41 -5.86
N CYS A 41 -2.34 42.79 -5.18
CA CYS A 41 -3.70 42.61 -5.69
C CYS A 41 -4.38 43.96 -5.88
N ALA A 42 -4.29 44.86 -4.90
CA ALA A 42 -4.85 46.21 -5.00
C ALA A 42 -4.27 46.98 -6.20
N LYS A 43 -2.95 46.94 -6.41
CA LYS A 43 -2.32 47.60 -7.58
C LYS A 43 -2.79 47.01 -8.91
N ARG A 44 -3.04 45.69 -8.97
CA ARG A 44 -3.54 45.02 -10.17
C ARG A 44 -5.01 45.32 -10.47
N LEU A 45 -5.80 45.59 -9.42
CA LEU A 45 -7.22 45.95 -9.54
C LEU A 45 -7.44 47.43 -9.89
N GLY A 46 -6.39 48.26 -9.87
CA GLY A 46 -6.44 49.66 -10.35
C GLY A 46 -6.04 50.72 -9.33
N TYR A 47 -5.73 50.37 -8.08
CA TYR A 47 -5.23 51.34 -7.10
C TYR A 47 -3.82 51.84 -7.47
N PRO A 48 -3.51 53.15 -7.36
CA PRO A 48 -4.29 54.23 -6.75
C PRO A 48 -5.14 55.05 -7.75
N ILE A 49 -5.30 54.61 -8.99
CA ILE A 49 -6.06 55.36 -10.02
C ILE A 49 -7.56 55.22 -9.77
N VAL A 50 -8.00 54.02 -9.37
CA VAL A 50 -9.39 53.71 -9.01
C VAL A 50 -9.41 53.22 -7.57
N ASP A 51 -10.38 53.71 -6.80
CA ASP A 51 -10.62 53.24 -5.45
C ASP A 51 -11.14 51.79 -5.48
N ILE A 52 -10.72 51.00 -4.49
CA ILE A 52 -11.09 49.60 -4.38
C ILE A 52 -12.03 49.45 -3.20
N GLU A 53 -13.22 48.91 -3.46
CA GLU A 53 -14.27 48.69 -2.47
C GLU A 53 -14.04 47.43 -1.61
N LEU A 54 -12.78 47.03 -1.43
CA LEU A 54 -12.35 45.91 -0.58
C LEU A 54 -11.44 46.42 0.54
N GLN A 55 -11.57 45.79 1.71
CA GLN A 55 -10.71 46.02 2.86
C GLN A 55 -9.56 45.02 2.88
N ASP A 56 -8.55 45.29 3.70
CA ASP A 56 -7.46 44.37 4.00
C ASP A 56 -7.93 43.00 4.47
N ILE A 57 -8.95 42.94 5.33
CA ILE A 57 -9.56 41.68 5.77
C ILE A 57 -10.09 40.83 4.61
N ASN A 58 -10.59 41.46 3.53
CA ASN A 58 -11.07 40.74 2.36
C ASN A 58 -9.90 40.12 1.57
N PHE A 59 -8.79 40.84 1.43
CA PHE A 59 -7.59 40.32 0.78
C PHE A 59 -6.96 39.19 1.60
N TYR A 60 -6.93 39.30 2.92
CA TYR A 60 -6.42 38.24 3.80
C TYR A 60 -7.28 36.97 3.72
N ALA A 61 -8.61 37.11 3.66
CA ALA A 61 -9.52 35.99 3.45
C ALA A 61 -9.24 35.28 2.11
N CYS A 62 -9.11 36.03 1.02
CA CYS A 62 -8.75 35.46 -0.28
C CYS A 62 -7.38 34.75 -0.25
N PHE A 63 -6.43 35.30 0.49
CA PHE A 63 -5.08 34.73 0.57
C PHE A 63 -5.07 33.41 1.37
N GLU A 64 -5.74 33.36 2.52
CA GLU A 64 -5.91 32.12 3.30
C GLU A 64 -6.63 31.03 2.47
N GLU A 65 -7.68 31.39 1.75
CA GLU A 65 -8.40 30.48 0.87
C GLU A 65 -7.50 29.97 -0.27
N ALA A 66 -6.71 30.83 -0.90
CA ALA A 66 -5.79 30.46 -1.97
C ALA A 66 -4.70 29.48 -1.52
N VAL A 67 -4.12 29.69 -0.33
CA VAL A 67 -3.13 28.75 0.25
C VAL A 67 -3.78 27.41 0.57
N THR A 68 -5.00 27.44 1.13
CA THR A 68 -5.75 26.22 1.45
C THR A 68 -6.09 25.43 0.19
N GLU A 69 -6.50 26.08 -0.90
CA GLU A 69 -6.77 25.40 -2.17
C GLU A 69 -5.51 24.81 -2.79
N TYR A 70 -4.40 25.56 -2.83
CA TYR A 70 -3.13 25.01 -3.31
C TYR A 70 -2.76 23.75 -2.52
N SER A 71 -2.85 23.82 -1.18
CA SER A 71 -2.59 22.67 -0.32
C SER A 71 -3.54 21.51 -0.59
N SER A 72 -4.82 21.79 -0.81
CA SER A 72 -5.83 20.79 -1.14
C SER A 72 -5.43 20.08 -2.42
N GLN A 73 -5.28 20.77 -3.56
CA GLN A 73 -4.97 20.14 -4.85
C GLN A 73 -3.69 19.27 -4.78
N VAL A 74 -2.63 19.76 -4.13
CA VAL A 74 -1.38 19.01 -3.97
C VAL A 74 -1.58 17.76 -3.10
N ASN A 75 -2.28 17.88 -1.97
CA ASN A 75 -2.57 16.73 -1.10
C ASN A 75 -3.49 15.71 -1.80
N GLN A 76 -4.51 16.17 -2.52
CA GLN A 76 -5.40 15.31 -3.30
C GLN A 76 -4.62 14.48 -4.32
N PHE A 77 -3.69 15.11 -5.02
CA PHE A 77 -2.79 14.44 -5.95
C PHE A 77 -1.89 13.42 -5.23
N ASN A 78 -1.24 13.82 -4.15
CA ASN A 78 -0.36 12.95 -3.36
C ASN A 78 -1.09 11.73 -2.80
N ILE A 79 -2.34 11.88 -2.36
CA ILE A 79 -3.17 10.76 -1.90
C ILE A 79 -3.40 9.80 -3.06
N ARG A 80 -3.83 10.28 -4.24
CA ARG A 80 -4.08 9.42 -5.41
C ARG A 80 -2.82 8.64 -5.82
N GLU A 81 -1.70 9.33 -5.87
CA GLU A 81 -0.42 8.76 -6.29
C GLU A 81 0.10 7.70 -5.32
N ASN A 82 -0.05 7.93 -4.01
CA ASN A 82 0.50 7.05 -2.98
C ASN A 82 -0.53 6.09 -2.38
N LEU A 83 -1.80 6.12 -2.80
CA LEU A 83 -2.89 5.35 -2.20
C LEU A 83 -2.55 3.86 -2.10
N LEU A 84 -1.95 3.30 -3.15
CA LEU A 84 -1.60 1.88 -3.19
C LEU A 84 -0.50 1.51 -2.16
N SER A 85 0.47 2.40 -1.94
CA SER A 85 1.55 2.15 -0.99
C SER A 85 1.17 2.44 0.46
N ILE A 86 0.20 3.32 0.69
CA ILE A 86 -0.26 3.65 2.06
C ILE A 86 -1.39 2.76 2.55
N LYS A 87 -2.09 2.07 1.65
CA LYS A 87 -3.13 1.11 2.02
C LYS A 87 -2.60 0.07 3.01
N GLY A 88 -3.31 -0.09 4.12
CA GLY A 88 -2.93 -0.99 5.21
C GLY A 88 -1.92 -0.41 6.21
N GLN A 89 -1.45 0.83 6.03
CA GLN A 89 -0.62 1.54 7.02
C GLN A 89 -1.50 2.20 8.10
N ALA A 90 -0.96 2.41 9.30
CA ALA A 90 -1.67 3.08 10.37
C ALA A 90 -2.03 4.55 10.03
N THR A 91 -3.22 5.01 10.42
CA THR A 91 -3.72 6.37 10.12
C THR A 91 -3.10 7.49 10.97
N GLY A 92 -2.27 7.15 11.96
CA GLY A 92 -1.76 8.12 12.94
C GLY A 92 -0.73 9.12 12.39
N SER A 93 0.08 8.71 11.40
CA SER A 93 1.19 9.51 10.89
C SER A 93 0.74 10.48 9.80
N ASN A 94 1.09 11.77 9.95
CA ASN A 94 0.91 12.75 8.87
C ASN A 94 1.96 12.52 7.77
N LEU A 95 1.49 12.36 6.53
CA LEU A 95 2.26 12.06 5.32
C LEU A 95 2.57 13.31 4.48
N SER A 96 1.99 14.47 4.81
CA SER A 96 2.21 15.71 4.06
C SER A 96 3.69 16.09 4.02
N GLN A 97 4.15 16.43 2.82
CA GLN A 97 5.52 16.86 2.52
C GLN A 97 6.64 15.89 2.97
N LYS A 98 6.31 14.62 3.17
CA LYS A 98 7.29 13.58 3.52
C LYS A 98 7.50 12.64 2.34
N GLN A 99 8.75 12.25 2.14
CA GLN A 99 9.08 11.23 1.16
C GLN A 99 8.48 9.90 1.60
N MET A 100 7.69 9.29 0.73
CA MET A 100 7.15 7.95 0.93
C MET A 100 8.07 6.92 0.31
N ASN A 101 8.40 5.88 1.06
CA ASN A 101 9.08 4.72 0.48
C ASN A 101 8.11 3.95 -0.40
N ALA A 102 8.57 3.55 -1.59
CA ALA A 102 7.87 2.58 -2.42
C ALA A 102 7.89 1.23 -1.69
N ASN A 103 6.81 0.92 -0.96
CA ASN A 103 6.63 -0.38 -0.36
C ASN A 103 5.82 -1.28 -1.31
N LEU A 104 6.10 -2.58 -1.26
CA LEU A 104 5.29 -3.60 -1.94
C LEU A 104 4.20 -4.14 -1.02
N GLY A 105 3.88 -3.45 0.09
CA GLY A 105 3.02 -3.96 1.16
C GLY A 105 1.62 -4.30 0.64
N GLY A 106 1.02 -3.42 -0.17
CA GLY A 106 -0.28 -3.67 -0.79
C GLY A 106 -0.27 -4.88 -1.73
N LEU A 107 0.77 -5.00 -2.57
CA LEU A 107 0.92 -6.13 -3.50
C LEU A 107 1.19 -7.45 -2.77
N VAL A 108 2.04 -7.43 -1.75
CA VAL A 108 2.31 -8.60 -0.91
C VAL A 108 1.06 -9.02 -0.15
N THR A 109 0.25 -8.07 0.33
CA THR A 109 -1.03 -8.40 0.97
C THR A 109 -1.97 -9.10 0.01
N LEU A 110 -2.08 -8.62 -1.23
CA LEU A 110 -2.86 -9.30 -2.26
C LEU A 110 -2.30 -10.70 -2.58
N ALA A 111 -0.98 -10.85 -2.64
CA ALA A 111 -0.34 -12.14 -2.88
C ALA A 111 -0.41 -13.10 -1.68
N LYS A 112 -0.58 -12.60 -0.46
CA LYS A 112 -0.69 -13.43 0.76
C LYS A 112 -1.93 -14.32 0.75
N ASP A 113 -3.01 -13.90 0.10
CA ASP A 113 -4.22 -14.74 -0.03
C ASP A 113 -3.97 -15.92 -0.97
N TYR A 114 -3.16 -15.73 -2.01
CA TYR A 114 -2.70 -16.86 -2.83
C TYR A 114 -1.71 -17.75 -2.05
N GLY A 115 -0.79 -17.14 -1.30
CA GLY A 115 0.16 -17.86 -0.46
C GLY A 115 -0.53 -18.71 0.61
N SER A 116 -1.59 -18.19 1.23
CA SER A 116 -2.35 -18.89 2.25
C SER A 116 -3.04 -20.13 1.67
N GLU A 117 -3.57 -20.06 0.45
CA GLU A 117 -4.17 -21.22 -0.23
C GLU A 117 -3.15 -22.30 -0.61
N VAL A 118 -1.91 -21.93 -0.95
CA VAL A 118 -0.84 -22.88 -1.31
C VAL A 118 -0.06 -23.40 -0.09
N GLY A 119 -0.25 -22.79 1.09
CA GLY A 119 0.42 -23.18 2.34
C GLY A 119 1.87 -22.74 2.45
N SER A 120 2.31 -21.78 1.62
CA SER A 120 3.67 -21.25 1.58
C SER A 120 3.80 -19.90 2.32
N GLY A 121 3.21 -19.81 3.51
CA GLY A 121 3.01 -18.57 4.28
C GLY A 121 1.75 -17.82 3.86
N GLY A 122 1.28 -16.85 4.65
CA GLY A 122 0.04 -16.14 4.34
C GLY A 122 -0.57 -15.40 5.54
N SER A 123 -1.83 -15.02 5.40
CA SER A 123 -2.65 -14.37 6.44
C SER A 123 -3.36 -15.37 7.36
N VAL A 124 -3.56 -16.61 6.91
CA VAL A 124 -4.31 -17.67 7.62
C VAL A 124 -3.35 -18.64 8.29
N THR A 125 -3.65 -19.03 9.52
CA THR A 125 -2.88 -20.01 10.28
C THR A 125 -3.34 -21.43 9.95
N TYR A 126 -2.37 -22.31 9.68
CA TYR A 126 -2.61 -23.74 9.57
C TYR A 126 -2.59 -24.37 10.96
N TYR A 127 -3.75 -24.82 11.42
CA TYR A 127 -3.90 -25.51 12.69
C TYR A 127 -3.71 -27.01 12.51
N THR A 128 -3.35 -27.70 13.60
CA THR A 128 -3.22 -29.16 13.61
C THR A 128 -4.40 -29.80 14.32
N GLY A 129 -5.10 -30.69 13.62
CA GLY A 129 -6.15 -31.53 14.18
C GLY A 129 -5.69 -32.98 14.28
N SER A 130 -6.40 -33.76 15.09
CA SER A 130 -6.20 -35.20 15.14
C SER A 130 -7.52 -35.94 15.30
N PHE A 131 -7.60 -37.18 14.81
CA PHE A 131 -8.72 -38.07 15.07
C PHE A 131 -8.24 -39.51 15.25
N ALA A 132 -9.01 -40.30 15.99
CA ALA A 132 -8.70 -41.70 16.24
C ALA A 132 -9.28 -42.58 15.12
N ALA A 133 -8.41 -43.18 14.31
CA ALA A 133 -8.80 -44.17 13.31
C ALA A 133 -9.11 -45.49 14.03
N LYS A 134 -10.37 -45.90 14.06
CA LYS A 134 -10.83 -47.18 14.64
C LYS A 134 -10.64 -48.34 13.67
N LYS A 135 -10.24 -49.50 14.20
CA LYS A 135 -10.22 -50.78 13.48
C LYS A 135 -11.57 -51.05 12.86
N GLY A 136 -11.57 -51.45 11.59
CA GLY A 136 -12.82 -51.87 10.97
C GLY A 136 -13.66 -50.72 10.37
N GLN A 137 -13.22 -49.46 10.49
CA GLN A 137 -13.91 -48.29 9.95
C GLN A 137 -13.05 -47.63 8.87
N GLN A 138 -13.65 -47.25 7.75
CA GLN A 138 -12.90 -46.71 6.60
C GLN A 138 -13.21 -45.23 6.33
N ILE A 139 -14.37 -44.78 6.77
CA ILE A 139 -14.91 -43.45 6.49
C ILE A 139 -15.06 -42.72 7.83
N TYR A 140 -14.51 -41.52 7.90
CA TYR A 140 -14.54 -40.65 9.06
C TYR A 140 -15.15 -39.31 8.66
N ASP A 141 -16.21 -38.91 9.34
CA ASP A 141 -16.76 -37.56 9.23
C ASP A 141 -16.26 -36.75 10.42
N LEU A 142 -15.46 -35.71 10.16
CA LEU A 142 -14.85 -34.91 11.20
C LEU A 142 -15.80 -33.84 11.79
N GLN A 143 -17.00 -33.66 11.24
CA GLN A 143 -18.03 -32.80 11.84
C GLN A 143 -18.82 -33.52 12.93
N ASP A 144 -18.90 -34.85 12.84
CA ASP A 144 -19.64 -35.66 13.79
C ASP A 144 -18.77 -36.06 14.98
N VAL A 145 -18.93 -35.32 16.07
CA VAL A 145 -18.25 -35.52 17.37
C VAL A 145 -18.42 -36.97 17.87
N SER A 146 -19.53 -37.64 17.53
CA SER A 146 -19.82 -39.00 17.99
C SER A 146 -19.03 -40.08 17.22
N ASN A 147 -18.70 -39.83 15.95
CA ASN A 147 -18.12 -40.83 15.04
C ASN A 147 -16.60 -40.76 14.93
N SER A 148 -16.00 -39.57 15.00
CA SER A 148 -14.56 -39.37 14.73
C SER A 148 -13.74 -38.99 15.96
N GLY A 149 -14.35 -38.42 17.01
CA GLY A 149 -13.62 -37.96 18.20
C GLY A 149 -12.50 -36.97 17.85
N ALA A 150 -12.71 -36.13 16.83
CA ALA A 150 -11.70 -35.23 16.31
C ALA A 150 -11.33 -34.14 17.34
N SER A 151 -10.06 -34.04 17.68
CA SER A 151 -9.49 -32.96 18.49
C SER A 151 -8.94 -31.88 17.57
N LEU A 152 -9.42 -30.65 17.73
CA LEU A 152 -8.93 -29.47 17.01
C LEU A 152 -8.04 -28.64 17.94
N GLU A 153 -6.95 -28.08 17.43
CA GLU A 153 -6.07 -27.17 18.18
C GLU A 153 -6.74 -25.82 18.45
N SER A 154 -7.49 -25.32 17.47
CA SER A 154 -8.30 -24.09 17.57
C SER A 154 -9.68 -24.32 16.94
N GLY A 155 -10.73 -23.89 17.64
CA GLY A 155 -12.13 -24.13 17.27
C GLY A 155 -12.71 -25.43 17.85
N THR A 156 -14.02 -25.59 17.72
CA THR A 156 -14.78 -26.73 18.26
C THR A 156 -15.33 -27.59 17.13
N ALA A 157 -14.98 -28.88 17.14
CA ALA A 157 -15.50 -29.84 16.16
C ALA A 157 -17.03 -29.92 16.22
N GLY A 158 -17.68 -29.76 15.07
CA GLY A 158 -19.15 -29.75 14.96
C GLY A 158 -19.82 -28.39 15.11
N VAL A 159 -19.08 -27.34 15.53
CA VAL A 159 -19.58 -25.96 15.59
C VAL A 159 -18.90 -25.11 14.53
N ASP A 160 -17.57 -25.14 14.50
CA ASP A 160 -16.78 -24.34 13.57
C ASP A 160 -16.59 -25.08 12.24
N LYS A 161 -16.70 -24.33 11.14
CA LYS A 161 -16.42 -24.85 9.80
C LYS A 161 -14.93 -24.73 9.52
N PHE A 162 -14.33 -25.85 9.15
CA PHE A 162 -12.92 -25.94 8.80
C PHE A 162 -12.74 -26.74 7.51
N GLU A 163 -11.66 -26.43 6.80
CA GLU A 163 -11.27 -27.10 5.55
C GLU A 163 -9.93 -27.82 5.77
N ILE A 164 -9.88 -29.10 5.39
CA ILE A 164 -8.69 -29.93 5.54
C ILE A 164 -7.77 -29.68 4.34
N LYS A 165 -6.52 -29.29 4.62
CA LYS A 165 -5.54 -28.97 3.57
C LYS A 165 -4.51 -30.07 3.37
N LYS A 166 -4.08 -30.75 4.46
CA LYS A 166 -3.07 -31.80 4.37
C LYS A 166 -3.27 -32.87 5.44
N MET A 167 -3.19 -34.13 5.03
CA MET A 167 -3.17 -35.27 5.95
C MET A 167 -1.73 -35.61 6.31
N MET A 168 -1.48 -35.83 7.61
CA MET A 168 -0.17 -36.24 8.11
C MET A 168 -0.19 -37.74 8.40
N HIS A 169 0.64 -38.47 7.66
CA HIS A 169 0.96 -39.85 7.97
C HIS A 169 2.31 -39.88 8.67
N ASN A 170 2.35 -40.45 9.88
CA ASN A 170 3.57 -40.56 10.66
C ASN A 170 4.50 -41.62 10.02
N ALA A 171 5.41 -41.17 9.18
CA ALA A 171 6.51 -42.01 8.72
C ALA A 171 7.66 -41.90 9.74
N PRO A 172 8.19 -43.03 10.26
CA PRO A 172 9.38 -42.96 11.09
C PRO A 172 10.53 -42.32 10.29
N PRO A 173 11.37 -41.49 10.92
CA PRO A 173 12.41 -40.77 10.20
C PRO A 173 13.37 -41.75 9.51
N ALA A 174 13.73 -41.45 8.26
CA ALA A 174 14.58 -42.33 7.44
C ALA A 174 15.95 -42.60 8.07
N MET A 175 16.42 -41.72 8.96
CA MET A 175 17.63 -41.91 9.76
C MET A 175 17.63 -43.21 10.58
N VAL A 176 16.46 -43.66 11.06
CA VAL A 176 16.36 -44.91 11.82
C VAL A 176 16.72 -46.14 10.96
N ARG A 177 16.53 -46.04 9.65
CA ARG A 177 16.81 -47.09 8.67
C ARG A 177 18.09 -46.84 7.88
N TYR A 178 18.79 -45.73 8.16
CA TYR A 178 20.06 -45.40 7.53
C TYR A 178 21.12 -46.48 7.80
N PHE A 179 21.15 -47.02 9.03
CA PHE A 179 22.07 -48.08 9.43
C PHE A 179 21.52 -49.50 9.21
N ASP A 180 20.38 -49.67 8.53
CA ASP A 180 19.79 -50.98 8.28
C ASP A 180 20.66 -51.78 7.28
N PRO A 181 21.27 -52.92 7.68
CA PRO A 181 22.16 -53.71 6.82
C PRO A 181 21.49 -54.23 5.56
N PHE A 182 20.15 -54.32 5.52
CA PHE A 182 19.37 -54.74 4.36
C PHE A 182 19.03 -53.60 3.39
N VAL A 183 19.24 -52.34 3.79
CA VAL A 183 18.96 -51.13 2.98
C VAL A 183 20.19 -50.66 2.22
N GLY A 184 21.34 -51.32 2.41
CA GLY A 184 22.53 -51.14 1.57
C GLY A 184 23.80 -50.74 2.32
N THR A 185 23.78 -50.59 3.64
CA THR A 185 25.02 -50.36 4.42
C THR A 185 25.97 -51.55 4.42
N GLY A 186 25.49 -52.75 4.06
CA GLY A 186 26.32 -53.95 3.90
C GLY A 186 26.61 -54.35 2.44
N LEU A 187 25.97 -53.74 1.44
CA LEU A 187 26.04 -54.21 0.04
C LEU A 187 27.17 -53.59 -0.81
N GLY A 188 27.99 -52.71 -0.24
CA GLY A 188 29.11 -52.10 -0.98
C GLY A 188 30.38 -51.90 -0.16
N SER A 189 30.26 -51.49 1.10
CA SER A 189 31.42 -51.30 1.99
C SER A 189 32.08 -52.62 2.37
N GLN A 190 31.31 -53.67 2.66
CA GLN A 190 31.85 -54.99 3.01
C GLN A 190 32.65 -55.61 1.84
N GLN A 191 32.10 -55.53 0.62
CA GLN A 191 32.72 -56.03 -0.61
C GLN A 191 33.97 -55.21 -0.99
N MET A 192 33.93 -53.89 -0.80
CA MET A 192 35.06 -53.00 -1.09
C MET A 192 36.19 -53.19 -0.06
N MET A 193 35.87 -53.33 1.24
CA MET A 193 36.85 -53.61 2.30
C MET A 193 37.48 -55.00 2.16
N ASP A 194 36.72 -56.01 1.71
CA ASP A 194 37.25 -57.32 1.33
C ASP A 194 38.18 -57.22 0.09
N THR A 195 37.82 -56.41 -0.90
CA THR A 195 38.65 -56.19 -2.11
C THR A 195 39.97 -55.48 -1.80
N PHE A 196 40.00 -54.59 -0.79
CA PHE A 196 41.22 -53.94 -0.29
C PHE A 196 41.98 -54.77 0.77
N GLY A 197 41.54 -55.99 1.09
CA GLY A 197 42.21 -56.90 2.02
C GLY A 197 42.04 -56.53 3.51
N TRP A 198 41.08 -55.67 3.84
CA TRP A 198 40.78 -55.21 5.20
C TRP A 198 39.63 -55.98 5.87
N GLY A 199 39.08 -56.98 5.19
CA GLY A 199 37.99 -57.84 5.68
C GLY A 199 38.23 -58.49 7.04
N ASN A 200 39.48 -58.81 7.36
CA ASN A 200 39.85 -59.47 8.64
C ASN A 200 40.17 -58.49 9.79
N TYR A 201 40.17 -57.18 9.55
CA TYR A 201 40.59 -56.17 10.55
C TYR A 201 39.42 -55.46 11.26
N SER A 202 38.15 -55.82 10.97
CA SER A 202 36.99 -55.15 11.58
C SER A 202 35.84 -56.13 11.84
N PRO A 203 35.41 -56.32 13.10
CA PRO A 203 34.27 -57.18 13.40
C PRO A 203 32.94 -56.45 13.11
N GLY A 204 32.14 -57.04 12.21
CA GLY A 204 30.67 -56.95 12.18
C GLY A 204 30.01 -55.64 11.72
N VAL A 205 30.58 -54.46 12.00
CA VAL A 205 30.00 -53.17 11.63
C VAL A 205 31.11 -52.15 11.40
N SER A 206 31.61 -52.03 10.17
CA SER A 206 32.60 -51.01 9.81
C SER A 206 31.92 -49.73 9.35
N PHE A 207 32.01 -48.67 10.15
CA PHE A 207 31.53 -47.34 9.77
C PHE A 207 32.61 -46.65 8.93
N MET A 208 32.53 -46.75 7.61
CA MET A 208 33.28 -45.84 6.75
C MET A 208 32.59 -44.49 6.75
N MET A 209 33.30 -43.44 7.17
CA MET A 209 32.84 -42.06 7.04
C MET A 209 32.79 -41.71 5.55
N GLN A 210 31.60 -41.76 4.97
CA GLN A 210 31.36 -41.34 3.60
C GLN A 210 31.21 -39.81 3.53
N PRO A 211 31.47 -39.19 2.37
CA PRO A 211 31.20 -37.77 2.20
C PRO A 211 29.71 -37.46 2.42
N LEU A 212 29.41 -36.33 3.06
CA LEU A 212 28.04 -35.92 3.44
C LEU A 212 27.00 -35.98 2.30
N TYR A 213 27.42 -35.76 1.05
CA TYR A 213 26.50 -35.81 -0.09
C TYR A 213 25.95 -37.23 -0.36
N ASP A 214 26.75 -38.27 -0.12
CA ASP A 214 26.35 -39.68 -0.32
C ASP A 214 25.30 -40.08 0.74
N ASP A 215 25.53 -39.64 1.99
CA ASP A 215 24.59 -39.83 3.09
C ASP A 215 23.24 -39.15 2.81
N LEU A 216 23.25 -37.90 2.32
CA LEU A 216 22.04 -37.15 1.97
C LEU A 216 21.25 -37.81 0.82
N LEU A 217 21.94 -38.23 -0.25
CA LEU A 217 21.31 -38.91 -1.38
C LEU A 217 20.65 -40.22 -0.95
N ARG A 218 21.26 -40.95 -0.02
CA ARG A 218 20.69 -42.20 0.51
C ARG A 218 19.48 -41.96 1.39
N VAL A 219 19.54 -40.99 2.29
CA VAL A 219 18.38 -40.61 3.10
C VAL A 219 17.20 -40.23 2.19
N GLN A 220 17.45 -39.45 1.15
CA GLN A 220 16.43 -39.10 0.14
C GLN A 220 15.89 -40.34 -0.60
N ALA A 221 16.78 -41.25 -1.02
CA ALA A 221 16.38 -42.47 -1.71
C ALA A 221 15.50 -43.38 -0.83
N ILE A 222 15.83 -43.51 0.47
CA ILE A 222 15.04 -44.28 1.44
C ILE A 222 13.65 -43.64 1.60
N GLU A 223 13.58 -42.32 1.79
CA GLU A 223 12.30 -41.62 1.93
C GLU A 223 11.44 -41.74 0.67
N PHE A 224 12.03 -41.60 -0.50
CA PHE A 224 11.31 -41.72 -1.78
C PHE A 224 10.83 -43.15 -2.02
N ASN A 225 11.66 -44.15 -1.69
CA ASN A 225 11.29 -45.55 -1.78
C ASN A 225 10.13 -45.89 -0.83
N ASP A 226 10.18 -45.41 0.41
CA ASP A 226 9.09 -45.63 1.36
C ASP A 226 7.80 -44.91 0.91
N LYS A 227 7.90 -43.69 0.34
CA LYS A 227 6.75 -42.97 -0.25
C LYS A 227 6.13 -43.68 -1.46
N VAL A 228 6.93 -44.34 -2.31
CA VAL A 228 6.40 -44.96 -3.55
C VAL A 228 6.04 -46.42 -3.35
N ARG A 229 6.88 -47.21 -2.66
CA ARG A 229 6.75 -48.66 -2.55
C ARG A 229 6.05 -49.12 -1.27
N LYS A 230 6.13 -48.34 -0.19
CA LYS A 230 5.50 -48.67 1.10
C LYS A 230 4.27 -47.82 1.42
N SER A 231 3.92 -46.85 0.57
CA SER A 231 2.66 -46.12 0.67
C SER A 231 1.50 -47.01 0.23
N GLN A 232 1.21 -48.04 1.02
CA GLN A 232 -0.05 -48.77 0.93
C GLN A 232 -1.19 -47.87 1.41
N TYR A 233 -0.89 -46.84 2.21
CA TYR A 233 -1.87 -45.90 2.71
C TYR A 233 -2.24 -44.84 1.66
N GLY A 234 -3.54 -44.72 1.39
CA GLY A 234 -4.13 -43.68 0.56
C GLY A 234 -5.20 -42.92 1.34
N PHE A 235 -5.44 -41.67 0.98
CA PHE A 235 -6.49 -40.84 1.54
C PHE A 235 -7.29 -40.19 0.43
N ASP A 236 -8.60 -40.21 0.58
CA ASP A 236 -9.54 -39.43 -0.23
C ASP A 236 -10.26 -38.46 0.70
N ILE A 237 -10.15 -37.17 0.40
CA ILE A 237 -10.67 -36.08 1.22
C ILE A 237 -11.79 -35.43 0.42
N GLN A 238 -13.01 -35.50 0.94
CA GLN A 238 -14.18 -34.85 0.38
C GLN A 238 -14.78 -33.95 1.45
N ASN A 239 -14.47 -32.65 1.38
CA ASN A 239 -14.77 -31.68 2.43
C ASN A 239 -14.23 -32.17 3.78
N ASN A 240 -15.12 -32.50 4.73
CA ASN A 240 -14.77 -32.94 6.09
C ASN A 240 -14.88 -34.46 6.25
N ARG A 241 -15.16 -35.18 5.16
CA ARG A 241 -15.23 -36.62 5.12
C ARG A 241 -13.93 -37.19 4.57
N ILE A 242 -13.24 -37.94 5.40
CA ILE A 242 -11.99 -38.62 5.03
C ILE A 242 -12.27 -40.09 4.83
N ARG A 243 -11.78 -40.64 3.72
CA ARG A 243 -11.71 -42.08 3.50
C ARG A 243 -10.25 -42.53 3.50
N ILE A 244 -9.94 -43.49 4.38
CA ILE A 244 -8.60 -44.06 4.51
C ILE A 244 -8.54 -45.39 3.75
N PHE A 245 -7.45 -45.62 3.04
CA PHE A 245 -7.12 -46.89 2.40
C PHE A 245 -5.74 -47.35 2.87
N PRO A 246 -5.47 -48.67 3.02
CA PRO A 246 -6.46 -49.71 3.24
C PRO A 246 -7.23 -49.47 4.55
N LYS A 247 -8.26 -50.28 4.77
CA LYS A 247 -9.08 -50.23 5.98
C LYS A 247 -8.20 -50.48 7.23
N PRO A 248 -8.20 -49.57 8.23
CA PRO A 248 -7.46 -49.73 9.47
C PRO A 248 -7.64 -51.09 10.14
N GLU A 249 -6.53 -51.78 10.39
CA GLU A 249 -6.48 -53.08 11.09
C GLU A 249 -6.28 -52.95 12.61
N ARG A 250 -5.79 -51.79 13.05
CA ARG A 250 -5.52 -51.41 14.44
C ARG A 250 -5.96 -49.97 14.68
N ASP A 251 -6.15 -49.61 15.94
CA ASP A 251 -6.46 -48.25 16.32
C ASP A 251 -5.18 -47.39 16.30
N TYR A 252 -5.22 -46.24 15.63
CA TYR A 252 -4.12 -45.27 15.63
C TYR A 252 -4.63 -43.85 15.45
N THR A 253 -3.84 -42.86 15.88
CA THR A 253 -4.18 -41.44 15.73
C THR A 253 -3.64 -40.91 14.41
N VAL A 254 -4.50 -40.22 13.66
CA VAL A 254 -4.13 -39.53 12.42
C VAL A 254 -4.16 -38.04 12.67
N HIS A 255 -3.09 -37.34 12.27
CA HIS A 255 -3.02 -35.90 12.35
C HIS A 255 -3.30 -35.27 10.98
N PHE A 256 -3.83 -34.05 10.97
CA PHE A 256 -4.11 -33.31 9.75
C PHE A 256 -3.94 -31.81 9.99
N HIS A 257 -3.62 -31.07 8.92
CA HIS A 257 -3.65 -29.62 8.91
C HIS A 257 -4.96 -29.13 8.32
N TYR A 258 -5.57 -28.16 9.00
CA TYR A 258 -6.79 -27.51 8.58
C TYR A 258 -6.70 -25.99 8.74
N VAL A 259 -7.61 -25.30 8.05
CA VAL A 259 -7.82 -23.86 8.19
C VAL A 259 -9.27 -23.60 8.58
N LEU A 260 -9.52 -22.57 9.38
CA LEU A 260 -10.88 -22.17 9.75
C LEU A 260 -11.50 -21.33 8.63
N GLU A 261 -12.72 -21.65 8.23
CA GLU A 261 -13.43 -20.88 7.18
C GLU A 261 -13.74 -19.46 7.64
N SER A 262 -13.94 -19.24 8.94
CA SER A 262 -14.20 -17.92 9.53
C SER A 262 -13.00 -16.98 9.37
N GLU A 263 -11.78 -17.50 9.45
CA GLU A 263 -10.54 -16.74 9.27
C GLU A 263 -10.19 -16.58 7.80
N ARG A 264 -10.34 -17.66 7.02
CA ARG A 264 -10.07 -17.65 5.57
C ARG A 264 -10.99 -16.70 4.80
N ASN A 265 -12.28 -16.67 5.15
CA ASN A 265 -13.27 -15.84 4.48
C ASN A 265 -13.47 -14.47 5.15
N ASN A 266 -12.62 -14.08 6.11
CA ASN A 266 -12.73 -12.78 6.74
C ASN A 266 -12.33 -11.67 5.75
N PRO A 267 -13.25 -10.77 5.35
CA PRO A 267 -12.91 -9.70 4.42
C PRO A 267 -12.10 -8.57 5.08
N ILE A 268 -11.98 -8.56 6.41
CA ILE A 268 -11.31 -7.51 7.18
C ILE A 268 -9.91 -7.97 7.57
N VAL A 269 -8.89 -7.35 6.95
CA VAL A 269 -7.48 -7.64 7.24
C VAL A 269 -6.97 -6.87 8.47
N ALA A 270 -7.33 -5.59 8.60
CA ALA A 270 -6.88 -4.74 9.71
C ALA A 270 -7.83 -3.57 9.95
N ASN A 271 -7.90 -3.10 11.20
CA ASN A 271 -8.64 -1.91 11.61
C ASN A 271 -7.68 -0.73 11.85
N SER A 272 -8.19 0.51 11.79
CA SER A 272 -7.42 1.74 12.01
C SER A 272 -6.25 1.93 11.04
N VAL A 273 -6.41 1.40 9.82
CA VAL A 273 -5.46 1.54 8.72
C VAL A 273 -6.05 2.40 7.61
N VAL A 274 -5.19 3.00 6.78
CA VAL A 274 -5.62 3.72 5.58
C VAL A 274 -6.27 2.72 4.62
N SER A 275 -7.52 2.97 4.28
CA SER A 275 -8.35 2.10 3.44
C SER A 275 -8.71 2.78 2.12
N ASP A 276 -8.97 4.08 2.17
CA ASP A 276 -9.45 4.84 1.03
C ASP A 276 -8.88 6.26 1.05
N TYR A 277 -9.37 7.06 0.11
CA TYR A 277 -8.98 8.44 -0.05
C TYR A 277 -9.34 9.31 1.16
N SER A 278 -10.41 8.97 1.88
CA SER A 278 -10.98 9.81 2.95
C SER A 278 -10.21 9.72 4.27
N ASN A 279 -9.55 8.60 4.54
CA ASN A 279 -8.81 8.36 5.77
C ASN A 279 -7.28 8.44 5.62
N ALA A 280 -6.79 8.82 4.44
CA ALA A 280 -5.39 9.12 4.22
C ALA A 280 -5.02 10.46 4.90
N LYS A 281 -4.14 10.40 5.92
CA LYS A 281 -3.78 11.58 6.72
C LYS A 281 -2.76 12.47 6.00
N TYR A 282 -3.28 13.46 5.28
CA TYR A 282 -2.54 14.59 4.73
C TYR A 282 -3.06 15.88 5.34
N ASP A 283 -2.28 16.46 6.25
CA ASP A 283 -2.60 17.76 6.83
C ASP A 283 -2.31 18.88 5.82
N ARG A 284 -2.87 20.06 6.07
CA ARG A 284 -2.61 21.25 5.24
C ARG A 284 -1.12 21.60 5.22
N ILE A 285 -0.65 22.02 4.06
CA ILE A 285 0.71 22.48 3.83
C ILE A 285 0.83 23.90 4.37
N GLU A 286 1.82 24.12 5.24
CA GLU A 286 2.17 25.45 5.75
C GLU A 286 2.79 26.31 4.64
N TYR A 287 2.53 27.62 4.67
CA TYR A 287 2.95 28.54 3.61
C TYR A 287 4.49 28.67 3.54
N THR A 288 5.18 28.61 4.68
CA THR A 288 6.65 28.51 4.77
C THR A 288 7.23 27.46 3.82
N HIS A 289 6.62 26.28 3.77
CA HIS A 289 7.12 25.12 3.05
C HIS A 289 6.71 25.10 1.56
N ILE A 290 5.97 26.09 1.07
CA ILE A 290 5.63 26.23 -0.34
C ILE A 290 6.79 26.90 -1.09
N ASN A 291 7.21 26.30 -2.21
CA ASN A 291 8.27 26.85 -3.04
C ASN A 291 7.84 28.14 -3.76
N HIS A 292 8.80 28.87 -4.32
CA HIS A 292 8.51 30.16 -4.98
C HIS A 292 7.50 30.06 -6.13
N VAL A 293 7.51 28.96 -6.91
CA VAL A 293 6.56 28.74 -8.01
C VAL A 293 5.13 28.56 -7.48
N GLY A 294 4.96 27.77 -6.43
CA GLY A 294 3.67 27.58 -5.75
C GLY A 294 3.18 28.87 -5.08
N ARG A 295 4.06 29.63 -4.44
CA ARG A 295 3.71 30.96 -3.88
C ARG A 295 3.21 31.89 -4.98
N ARG A 296 3.88 31.90 -6.14
CA ARG A 296 3.43 32.69 -7.30
C ARG A 296 2.06 32.26 -7.82
N TRP A 297 1.77 30.97 -7.81
CA TRP A 297 0.44 30.45 -8.14
C TRP A 297 -0.61 30.92 -7.13
N VAL A 298 -0.31 30.83 -5.83
CA VAL A 298 -1.18 31.31 -4.74
C VAL A 298 -1.47 32.80 -4.89
N GLU A 299 -0.47 33.64 -5.17
CA GLU A 299 -0.67 35.07 -5.41
C GLU A 299 -1.64 35.33 -6.58
N LYS A 300 -1.44 34.65 -7.71
CA LYS A 300 -2.33 34.77 -8.88
C LYS A 300 -3.75 34.31 -8.56
N TYR A 301 -3.90 33.21 -7.83
CA TYR A 301 -5.21 32.71 -7.41
C TYR A 301 -5.89 33.64 -6.40
N THR A 302 -5.12 34.25 -5.50
CA THR A 302 -5.59 35.29 -4.57
C THR A 302 -6.14 36.50 -5.33
N LEU A 303 -5.47 36.93 -6.39
CA LEU A 303 -5.97 38.02 -7.25
C LEU A 303 -7.28 37.63 -7.94
N ALA A 304 -7.40 36.39 -8.44
CA ALA A 304 -8.64 35.92 -9.06
C ALA A 304 -9.81 35.87 -8.05
N LEU A 305 -9.57 35.40 -6.82
CA LEU A 305 -10.55 35.45 -5.73
C LEU A 305 -10.92 36.89 -5.35
N ALA A 306 -9.94 37.79 -5.28
CA ALA A 306 -10.19 39.19 -4.97
C ALA A 306 -11.01 39.88 -6.08
N LYS A 307 -10.77 39.56 -7.36
CA LYS A 307 -11.60 40.03 -8.49
C LYS A 307 -13.05 39.56 -8.36
N GLU A 308 -13.27 38.29 -8.00
CA GLU A 308 -14.62 37.76 -7.80
C GLU A 308 -15.35 38.47 -6.65
N MET A 309 -14.66 38.65 -5.51
CA MET A 309 -15.22 39.38 -4.38
C MET A 309 -15.53 40.83 -4.74
N LEU A 310 -14.61 41.53 -5.42
CA LEU A 310 -14.83 42.90 -5.89
C LEU A 310 -16.02 42.98 -6.86
N GLY A 311 -16.11 42.06 -7.82
CA GLY A 311 -17.23 41.99 -8.75
C GLY A 311 -18.56 41.71 -8.05
N ALA A 312 -18.57 40.87 -7.02
CA ALA A 312 -19.75 40.63 -6.19
C ALA A 312 -20.17 41.85 -5.36
N VAL A 313 -19.22 42.65 -4.87
CA VAL A 313 -19.50 43.93 -4.20
C VAL A 313 -20.05 44.95 -5.21
N ARG A 314 -19.42 45.11 -6.37
CA ARG A 314 -19.84 46.04 -7.43
C ARG A 314 -21.20 45.70 -8.02
N ALA A 315 -21.54 44.42 -8.15
CA ALA A 315 -22.87 43.99 -8.58
C ALA A 315 -24.00 44.42 -7.62
N LYS A 316 -23.70 44.62 -6.33
CA LYS A 316 -24.68 45.13 -5.35
C LYS A 316 -24.88 46.66 -5.46
N PHE A 317 -23.95 47.37 -6.10
CA PHE A 317 -23.95 48.82 -6.27
C PHE A 317 -23.84 49.21 -7.75
N SER A 318 -24.60 48.55 -8.64
CA SER A 318 -24.37 48.62 -10.10
C SER A 318 -24.48 50.03 -10.71
N SER A 319 -25.25 50.92 -10.10
CA SER A 319 -25.35 52.33 -10.47
C SER A 319 -25.10 53.23 -9.26
N VAL A 320 -24.03 54.01 -9.29
CA VAL A 320 -23.81 55.10 -8.33
C VAL A 320 -24.31 56.39 -8.98
N PRO A 321 -25.42 56.98 -8.51
CA PRO A 321 -25.92 58.22 -9.07
C PRO A 321 -24.97 59.37 -8.71
N ILE A 322 -24.40 60.02 -9.73
CA ILE A 322 -23.70 61.30 -9.59
C ILE A 322 -24.59 62.43 -10.13
N PRO A 323 -24.38 63.70 -9.72
CA PRO A 323 -25.13 64.81 -10.28
C PRO A 323 -24.96 64.86 -11.81
N ASN A 324 -26.06 64.68 -12.55
CA ASN A 324 -26.16 64.70 -14.02
C ASN A 324 -25.49 63.53 -14.78
N SER A 325 -25.11 62.43 -14.13
CA SER A 325 -24.60 61.22 -14.80
C SER A 325 -24.80 59.98 -13.94
N GLU A 326 -24.70 58.79 -14.53
CA GLU A 326 -24.64 57.52 -13.80
C GLU A 326 -23.30 56.84 -14.13
N ILE A 327 -22.54 56.45 -13.11
CA ILE A 327 -21.41 55.54 -13.30
C ILE A 327 -21.95 54.12 -13.16
N THR A 328 -21.75 53.31 -14.20
CA THR A 328 -22.03 51.88 -14.18
C THR A 328 -20.78 51.12 -13.71
N LEU A 329 -20.90 50.37 -12.63
CA LEU A 329 -19.82 49.53 -12.13
C LEU A 329 -19.88 48.16 -12.81
N ASP A 330 -18.81 47.79 -13.50
CA ASP A 330 -18.72 46.54 -14.23
C ASP A 330 -18.37 45.36 -13.31
N GLY A 331 -19.37 44.89 -12.57
CA GLY A 331 -19.24 43.73 -11.68
C GLY A 331 -19.40 42.37 -12.38
N ALA A 332 -20.10 42.33 -13.52
CA ALA A 332 -20.41 41.09 -14.22
C ALA A 332 -19.19 40.55 -14.99
N ASP A 333 -18.50 41.41 -15.74
CA ASP A 333 -17.35 40.99 -16.53
C ASP A 333 -16.18 40.62 -15.62
N LEU A 334 -15.96 41.36 -14.53
CA LEU A 334 -14.96 41.02 -13.49
C LEU A 334 -15.18 39.62 -12.88
N ARG A 335 -16.43 39.21 -12.66
CA ARG A 335 -16.74 37.86 -12.15
C ARG A 335 -16.51 36.79 -13.21
N SER A 336 -16.82 37.08 -14.46
CA SER A 336 -16.58 36.16 -15.57
C SER A 336 -15.08 35.94 -15.79
N GLU A 337 -14.28 37.01 -15.78
CA GLU A 337 -12.82 36.93 -15.86
C GLU A 337 -12.24 36.16 -14.67
N ALA A 338 -12.70 36.44 -13.45
CA ALA A 338 -12.25 35.74 -12.25
C ALA A 338 -12.53 34.23 -12.30
N ALA A 339 -13.74 33.84 -12.75
CA ALA A 339 -14.08 32.43 -12.90
C ALA A 339 -13.18 31.72 -13.91
N SER A 340 -12.92 32.36 -15.07
CA SER A 340 -12.03 31.83 -16.09
C SER A 340 -10.58 31.71 -15.60
N GLU A 341 -10.04 32.73 -14.93
CA GLU A 341 -8.66 32.70 -14.41
C GLU A 341 -8.48 31.60 -13.34
N LYS A 342 -9.46 31.42 -12.44
CA LYS A 342 -9.42 30.35 -11.44
C LYS A 342 -9.39 28.96 -12.08
N GLU A 343 -10.24 28.72 -13.07
CA GLU A 343 -10.30 27.43 -13.77
C GLU A 343 -8.98 27.13 -14.49
N ILE A 344 -8.42 28.13 -15.20
CA ILE A 344 -7.12 28.02 -15.88
C ILE A 344 -5.99 27.69 -14.89
N LEU A 345 -5.94 28.39 -13.75
CA LEU A 345 -4.92 28.16 -12.74
C LEU A 345 -5.02 26.76 -12.11
N ILE A 346 -6.24 26.28 -11.85
CA ILE A 346 -6.47 24.93 -11.33
C ILE A 346 -6.10 23.87 -12.37
N SER A 347 -6.45 24.07 -13.64
CA SER A 347 -6.09 23.15 -14.71
C SER A 347 -4.57 23.09 -14.92
N GLU A 348 -3.89 24.25 -14.95
CA GLU A 348 -2.43 24.34 -15.07
C GLU A 348 -1.73 23.63 -13.90
N LEU A 349 -2.24 23.80 -12.68
CA LEU A 349 -1.68 23.11 -11.50
C LEU A 349 -1.86 21.60 -11.61
N ARG A 350 -3.04 21.12 -12.01
CA ARG A 350 -3.32 19.69 -12.17
C ARG A 350 -2.48 19.05 -13.27
N GLU A 351 -2.34 19.72 -14.41
CA GLU A 351 -1.51 19.26 -15.52
C GLU A 351 -0.04 19.14 -15.09
N ASN A 352 0.51 20.15 -14.41
CA ASN A 352 1.88 20.11 -13.90
C ASN A 352 2.07 18.99 -12.86
N LEU A 353 1.09 18.75 -11.99
CA LEU A 353 1.14 17.65 -11.03
C LEU A 353 1.07 16.28 -11.75
N GLU A 354 0.18 16.10 -12.72
CA GLU A 354 0.08 14.86 -13.50
C GLU A 354 1.34 14.58 -14.33
N ALA A 355 1.94 15.60 -14.93
CA ALA A 355 3.22 15.49 -15.64
C ALA A 355 4.38 15.10 -14.71
N THR A 356 4.27 15.39 -13.41
CA THR A 356 5.25 15.01 -12.38
C THR A 356 4.84 13.77 -11.57
N SER A 357 3.79 13.05 -12.00
CA SER A 357 3.40 11.77 -11.40
C SER A 357 4.50 10.72 -11.55
N ARG A 358 4.54 9.71 -10.66
CA ARG A 358 5.55 8.64 -10.74
C ARG A 358 5.42 7.88 -12.05
N LYS A 359 4.19 7.69 -12.54
CA LYS A 359 3.95 7.07 -13.85
C LYS A 359 4.60 7.87 -14.98
N ALA A 360 4.34 9.19 -15.04
CA ALA A 360 4.90 10.04 -16.08
C ALA A 360 6.44 10.13 -16.00
N LEU A 361 6.99 10.26 -14.79
CA LEU A 361 8.44 10.30 -14.58
C LEU A 361 9.13 8.98 -14.95
N LEU A 362 8.54 7.83 -14.59
CA LEU A 362 9.08 6.52 -14.98
C LEU A 362 9.00 6.28 -16.49
N GLN A 363 7.91 6.73 -17.13
CA GLN A 363 7.78 6.65 -18.58
C GLN A 363 8.79 7.54 -19.28
N ALA A 364 8.96 8.79 -18.83
CA ALA A 364 9.97 9.70 -19.36
C ALA A 364 11.39 9.13 -19.17
N GLN A 365 11.68 8.52 -18.02
CA GLN A 365 12.96 7.86 -17.76
C GLN A 365 13.18 6.63 -18.66
N GLN A 366 12.12 5.85 -18.95
CA GLN A 366 12.18 4.75 -19.91
C GLN A 366 12.51 5.28 -21.31
N GLU A 367 11.79 6.30 -21.77
CA GLU A 367 11.99 6.91 -23.09
C GLU A 367 13.41 7.52 -23.22
N GLU A 368 13.91 8.17 -22.16
CA GLU A 368 15.28 8.67 -22.10
C GLU A 368 16.31 7.54 -22.19
N SER A 369 16.09 6.42 -21.49
CA SER A 369 16.97 5.25 -21.53
C SER A 369 16.99 4.61 -22.91
N GLU A 370 15.83 4.47 -23.57
CA GLU A 370 15.73 3.92 -24.92
C GLU A 370 16.41 4.84 -25.94
N ALA A 371 16.24 6.16 -25.82
CA ALA A 371 16.95 7.14 -26.64
C ALA A 371 18.47 7.08 -26.40
N MET A 372 18.91 6.96 -25.14
CA MET A 372 20.32 6.81 -24.79
C MET A 372 20.90 5.52 -25.39
N GLU A 373 20.20 4.39 -25.32
CA GLU A 373 20.64 3.14 -25.95
C GLU A 373 20.72 3.26 -27.48
N ALA A 374 19.76 3.94 -28.11
CA ALA A 374 19.80 4.22 -29.55
C ALA A 374 20.98 5.12 -29.95
N THR A 375 21.39 6.06 -29.09
CA THR A 375 22.61 6.85 -29.32
C THR A 375 23.88 6.02 -29.10
N LEU A 376 23.94 5.22 -28.03
CA LEU A 376 25.10 4.39 -27.69
C LEU A 376 25.33 3.25 -28.70
N SER A 377 24.28 2.70 -29.30
CA SER A 377 24.38 1.70 -30.37
C SER A 377 24.92 2.26 -31.68
N ARG A 378 24.78 3.57 -31.91
CA ARG A 378 25.38 4.28 -33.05
C ARG A 378 26.82 4.72 -32.80
N VAL A 379 27.25 4.80 -31.55
CA VAL A 379 28.66 4.99 -31.19
C VAL A 379 29.37 3.65 -31.38
N PRO A 380 30.40 3.55 -32.24
CA PRO A 380 31.10 2.29 -32.46
C PRO A 380 31.70 1.78 -31.14
N ARG A 381 31.07 0.75 -30.56
CA ARG A 381 31.62 -0.01 -29.44
C ARG A 381 32.84 -0.77 -29.93
N ALA A 382 33.97 -0.63 -29.24
CA ALA A 382 35.28 -0.96 -29.76
C ALA A 382 35.48 -2.43 -30.16
N ILE A 383 34.68 -3.39 -29.70
CA ILE A 383 34.88 -4.81 -30.03
C ILE A 383 33.55 -5.57 -30.07
N TYR A 384 33.06 -5.88 -31.27
CA TYR A 384 32.30 -7.10 -31.55
C TYR A 384 33.31 -8.16 -32.00
N ILE A 385 33.52 -9.21 -31.21
CA ILE A 385 34.15 -10.45 -31.70
C ILE A 385 33.01 -11.42 -31.91
N GLY A 386 32.90 -11.92 -33.15
CA GLY A 386 31.89 -12.89 -33.57
C GLY A 386 32.12 -14.30 -33.07
#